data_AF-A0A845CCU1-F1
#
_entry.id   AF-A0A845CCU1-F1
#
_cell.length_a   1.000
_cell.length_b   1.000
_cell.length_c   1.000
_cell.angle_alpha   90.00
_cell.angle_beta   90.00
_cell.angle_gamma   90.00
#
_symmetry.space_group_name_H-M   'P 1'
#
loop_
_entity.id
_entity.type
_entity.pdbx_description
1 polymer ?
#
loop_
_entity_poly.entity_id
_entity_poly.type
_entity_poly.pdbx_seq_one_letter_code
_entity_poly.pdbx_strand_id
1 'polypeptide(L)'
;MAEKVTRMLHSQGLNAAKYNRLARLAVLCGQVRADAWQRCSGVATVLQSPYDIRDAWMAEGYDWHGLPARLGKATLADALGDIQAGRDAAKVPVKKAIRHRTRGDTAERERLYSLLKRNRWTEDPFLHRQMRKQWRGGRSHVTNQIVADAGSYT
;
A
#
# COMPACT_ATOMS: atom_id res chain seq x y z
N MET A 1 6.18 -9.09 25.15
CA MET A 1 6.02 -8.44 23.83
C MET A 1 5.48 -7.04 24.09
N ALA A 2 6.08 -5.98 23.56
CA ALA A 2 5.58 -4.63 23.78
C ALA A 2 4.23 -4.45 23.06
N GLU A 3 3.24 -3.89 23.74
CA GLU A 3 1.92 -3.63 23.18
C GLU A 3 2.01 -2.50 22.14
N LYS A 4 1.36 -2.68 20.98
CA LYS A 4 1.33 -1.66 19.92
C LYS A 4 0.30 -0.61 20.28
N VAL A 5 0.75 0.57 20.72
CA VAL A 5 -0.12 1.69 21.13
C VAL A 5 -0.01 2.84 20.14
N THR A 6 -1.14 3.40 19.72
CA THR A 6 -1.19 4.66 18.96
C THR A 6 -1.28 5.82 19.93
N ARG A 7 -0.39 6.81 19.82
CA ARG A 7 -0.39 8.03 20.63
C ARG A 7 -0.44 9.26 19.74
N MET A 8 -1.23 10.24 20.13
CA MET A 8 -1.24 11.58 19.51
C MET A 8 -0.37 12.50 20.37
N LEU A 9 0.67 13.06 19.78
CA LEU A 9 1.59 13.99 20.44
C LEU A 9 1.58 15.31 19.69
N HIS A 10 1.72 16.41 20.42
CA HIS A 10 1.79 17.75 19.86
C HIS A 10 3.19 18.31 20.05
N SER A 11 3.69 19.05 19.06
CA SER A 11 4.95 19.77 19.20
C SER A 11 4.78 21.00 20.10
N GLN A 12 5.67 21.19 21.07
CA GLN A 12 5.75 22.42 21.85
C GLN A 12 6.82 23.34 21.25
N GLY A 13 6.47 24.59 20.94
CA GLY A 13 7.44 25.62 20.50
C GLY A 13 8.07 25.38 19.12
N LEU A 14 7.37 24.75 18.18
CA LEU A 14 7.85 24.59 16.81
C LEU A 14 7.90 25.95 16.10
N ASN A 15 9.09 26.41 15.74
CA ASN A 15 9.23 27.68 15.01
C ASN A 15 8.71 27.56 13.55
N ALA A 16 8.38 28.70 12.96
CA ALA A 16 7.80 28.77 11.61
C ALA A 16 8.70 28.15 10.53
N ALA A 17 10.02 28.36 10.62
CA ALA A 17 10.97 27.82 9.64
C ALA A 17 10.99 26.27 9.63
N LYS A 18 11.02 25.65 10.82
CA LYS A 18 10.96 24.18 10.97
C LYS A 18 9.63 23.63 10.49
N TYR A 19 8.52 24.29 10.85
CA TYR A 19 7.19 23.91 10.37
C TYR A 19 7.12 23.93 8.83
N ASN A 20 7.57 25.02 8.20
CA ASN A 20 7.56 25.15 6.74
C ASN A 20 8.41 24.07 6.07
N ARG A 21 9.56 23.71 6.66
CA ARG A 21 10.39 22.60 6.17
C ARG A 21 9.67 21.26 6.24
N LEU A 22 9.01 20.96 7.37
CA LEU A 22 8.23 19.73 7.53
C LEU A 22 7.02 19.69 6.57
N ALA A 23 6.30 20.80 6.43
CA ALA A 23 5.19 20.91 5.49
C ALA A 23 5.64 20.63 4.05
N ARG A 24 6.80 21.18 3.64
CA ARG A 24 7.38 20.88 2.33
C ARG A 24 7.74 19.40 2.18
N LEU A 25 8.40 18.80 3.18
CA LEU A 25 8.71 17.37 3.17
C LEU A 25 7.45 16.50 3.06
N ALA A 26 6.37 16.88 3.73
CA ALA A 26 5.10 16.16 3.66
C ALA A 26 4.49 16.17 2.25
N VAL A 27 4.58 17.29 1.53
CA VAL A 27 4.14 17.40 0.13
C VAL A 27 4.96 16.48 -0.77
N LEU A 28 6.29 16.47 -0.63
CA LEU A 28 7.16 15.57 -1.40
C LEU A 28 6.89 14.09 -1.07
N CYS A 29 6.62 13.76 0.19
CA CYS A 29 6.17 12.41 0.56
C CYS A 29 4.84 12.08 -0.11
N GLY A 30 3.94 13.04 -0.24
CA GLY A 30 2.69 12.89 -0.98
C GLY A 30 2.89 12.54 -2.45
N GLN A 31 3.93 13.08 -3.09
CA GLN A 31 4.28 12.74 -4.48
C GLN A 31 4.75 11.28 -4.59
N VAL A 32 5.62 10.82 -3.69
CA VAL A 32 6.04 9.40 -3.64
C VAL A 32 4.83 8.49 -3.43
N ARG A 33 3.89 8.86 -2.56
CA ARG A 33 2.64 8.10 -2.37
C ARG A 33 1.82 8.07 -3.65
N ALA A 34 1.66 9.19 -4.34
CA ALA A 34 0.92 9.27 -5.59
C ALA A 34 1.53 8.34 -6.66
N ASP A 35 2.86 8.34 -6.79
CA ASP A 35 3.58 7.44 -7.69
C ASP A 35 3.36 5.97 -7.33
N ALA A 36 3.42 5.62 -6.05
CA ALA A 36 3.19 4.25 -5.58
C ALA A 36 1.77 3.80 -5.92
N TRP A 37 0.76 4.64 -5.67
CA TRP A 37 -0.61 4.33 -6.04
C TRP A 37 -0.80 4.19 -7.55
N GLN A 38 -0.17 5.06 -8.35
CA GLN A 38 -0.26 5.01 -9.80
C GLN A 38 0.38 3.75 -10.38
N ARG A 39 1.58 3.39 -9.92
CA ARG A 39 2.39 2.29 -10.47
C ARG A 39 2.00 0.93 -9.89
N CYS A 40 1.59 0.87 -8.61
CA CYS A 40 1.50 -0.38 -7.86
C CYS A 40 0.07 -0.81 -7.49
N SER A 41 -0.96 -0.03 -7.83
CA SER A 41 -2.36 -0.44 -7.60
C SER A 41 -2.90 -1.41 -8.66
N GLY A 42 -2.20 -1.58 -9.77
CA GLY A 42 -2.58 -2.47 -10.86
C GLY A 42 -2.45 -3.96 -10.56
N VAL A 43 -2.68 -4.77 -11.59
CA VAL A 43 -2.60 -6.24 -11.53
C VAL A 43 -1.16 -6.73 -11.58
N ALA A 44 -0.27 -6.00 -12.25
CA ALA A 44 1.13 -6.40 -12.47
C ALA A 44 1.92 -6.59 -11.16
N THR A 45 1.55 -5.85 -10.11
CA THR A 45 2.24 -5.85 -8.81
C THR A 45 1.61 -6.78 -7.78
N VAL A 46 0.54 -7.51 -8.14
CA VAL A 46 -0.28 -8.30 -7.20
C VAL A 46 0.50 -9.43 -6.53
N LEU A 47 1.46 -10.01 -7.25
CA LEU A 47 2.30 -11.11 -6.76
C LEU A 47 3.65 -10.63 -6.21
N GLN A 48 3.96 -9.34 -6.34
CA GLN A 48 5.23 -8.78 -5.89
C GLN A 48 5.14 -8.42 -4.41
N SER A 49 6.21 -8.67 -3.66
CA SER A 49 6.31 -8.16 -2.30
C SER A 49 6.64 -6.65 -2.32
N PRO A 50 6.34 -5.92 -1.23
CA PRO A 50 6.77 -4.52 -1.11
C PRO A 50 8.28 -4.33 -1.26
N TYR A 51 9.08 -5.34 -0.88
CA TYR A 51 10.53 -5.32 -1.02
C TYR A 51 10.96 -5.41 -2.49
N ASP A 52 10.36 -6.32 -3.26
CA ASP A 52 10.66 -6.50 -4.69
C ASP A 52 10.36 -5.21 -5.46
N ILE A 53 9.23 -4.56 -5.17
CA ILE A 53 8.84 -3.29 -5.80
C ILE A 53 9.85 -2.19 -5.46
N ARG A 54 10.22 -2.07 -4.17
CA ARG A 54 11.19 -1.08 -3.72
C ARG A 54 12.55 -1.28 -4.38
N ASP A 55 13.03 -2.52 -4.44
CA ASP A 55 14.34 -2.84 -4.97
C ASP A 55 14.38 -2.62 -6.49
N ALA A 56 13.27 -2.90 -7.20
CA ALA A 56 13.12 -2.53 -8.61
C ALA A 56 13.21 -1.01 -8.83
N TRP A 57 12.49 -0.21 -8.03
CA TRP A 57 12.56 1.26 -8.15
C TRP A 57 13.97 1.80 -7.86
N MET A 58 14.68 1.18 -6.92
CA MET A 58 16.07 1.53 -6.63
C MET A 58 17.01 1.20 -7.80
N ALA A 59 16.84 0.03 -8.41
CA ALA A 59 17.62 -0.38 -9.58
C ALA A 59 17.36 0.51 -10.80
N GLU A 60 16.13 1.01 -10.95
CA GLU A 60 15.72 1.96 -11.99
C GLU A 60 16.23 3.39 -11.75
N GLY A 61 16.82 3.68 -10.58
CA GLY A 61 17.27 5.02 -10.23
C GLY A 61 16.13 6.01 -9.98
N TYR A 62 15.04 5.55 -9.35
CA TYR A 62 13.86 6.37 -9.07
C TYR A 62 14.22 7.67 -8.34
N ASP A 63 13.71 8.79 -8.86
CA ASP A 63 13.83 10.11 -8.25
C ASP A 63 12.86 10.25 -7.07
N TRP A 64 13.41 10.48 -5.88
CA TRP A 64 12.65 10.67 -4.64
C TRP A 64 12.06 12.07 -4.50
N HIS A 65 11.89 12.81 -5.60
CA HIS A 65 11.40 14.20 -5.62
C HIS A 65 12.23 15.14 -4.74
N GLY A 66 13.54 14.88 -4.65
CA GLY A 66 14.44 15.61 -3.75
C GLY A 66 14.36 15.24 -2.27
N LEU A 67 13.61 14.20 -1.89
CA LEU A 67 13.67 13.64 -0.53
C LEU A 67 14.99 12.90 -0.29
N PRO A 68 15.48 12.86 0.95
CA PRO A 68 16.47 11.88 1.36
C PRO A 68 15.97 10.47 1.06
N ALA A 69 16.81 9.64 0.44
CA ALA A 69 16.43 8.30 0.01
C ALA A 69 15.83 7.44 1.14
N ARG A 70 16.31 7.60 2.38
CA ARG A 70 15.76 6.90 3.55
C ARG A 70 14.28 7.24 3.79
N LEU A 71 13.94 8.54 3.75
CA LEU A 71 12.58 9.02 3.95
C LEU A 71 11.67 8.64 2.76
N GLY A 72 12.21 8.72 1.54
CA GLY A 72 11.52 8.24 0.34
C GLY A 72 11.17 6.75 0.42
N LYS A 73 12.14 5.89 0.78
CA LYS A 73 11.93 4.44 0.98
C LYS A 73 10.90 4.13 2.05
N ALA A 74 10.96 4.83 3.19
CA ALA A 74 9.98 4.65 4.27
C ALA A 74 8.56 5.03 3.81
N THR A 75 8.44 6.13 3.07
CA THR A 75 7.16 6.59 2.48
C THR A 75 6.62 5.61 1.44
N LEU A 76 7.49 5.04 0.59
CA LEU A 76 7.10 4.01 -0.36
C LEU A 76 6.60 2.76 0.35
N ALA A 77 7.32 2.28 1.37
CA ALA A 77 6.93 1.09 2.12
C ALA A 77 5.56 1.26 2.81
N ASP A 78 5.32 2.41 3.42
CA ASP A 78 4.03 2.81 4.01
C ASP A 78 2.90 2.77 2.95
N ALA A 79 3.10 3.43 1.81
CA ALA A 79 2.13 3.47 0.72
C ALA A 79 1.81 2.08 0.14
N LEU A 80 2.82 1.23 -0.04
CA LEU A 80 2.63 -0.15 -0.51
C LEU A 80 1.85 -0.98 0.51
N GLY A 81 2.04 -0.72 1.80
CA GLY A 81 1.24 -1.29 2.89
C GLY A 81 -0.24 -0.93 2.76
N ASP A 82 -0.55 0.36 2.53
CA ASP A 82 -1.92 0.83 2.33
C ASP A 82 -2.57 0.21 1.09
N ILE A 83 -1.84 0.12 -0.02
CA ILE A 83 -2.31 -0.52 -1.26
C ILE A 83 -2.65 -1.99 -0.98
N GLN A 84 -1.77 -2.70 -0.27
CA GLN A 84 -1.99 -4.11 0.06
C GLN A 84 -3.20 -4.28 1.00
N ALA A 85 -3.33 -3.42 2.01
CA ALA A 85 -4.48 -3.41 2.91
C ALA A 85 -5.80 -3.15 2.17
N GLY A 86 -5.83 -2.18 1.25
CA GLY A 86 -6.99 -1.90 0.42
C GLY A 86 -7.36 -3.08 -0.48
N ARG A 87 -6.36 -3.74 -1.08
CA ARG A 87 -6.57 -4.95 -1.89
C ARG A 87 -7.11 -6.11 -1.06
N ASP A 88 -6.62 -6.28 0.16
CA ASP A 88 -7.10 -7.30 1.08
C ASP A 88 -8.52 -7.02 1.57
N ALA A 89 -8.88 -5.76 1.80
CA ALA A 89 -10.25 -5.35 2.08
C ALA A 89 -11.19 -5.70 0.91
N ALA A 90 -10.76 -5.50 -0.33
CA ALA A 90 -11.52 -5.87 -1.52
C ALA A 90 -11.81 -7.38 -1.62
N LYS A 91 -11.02 -8.25 -0.96
CA LYS A 91 -11.28 -9.69 -0.91
C LYS A 91 -12.51 -10.04 -0.06
N VAL A 92 -12.92 -9.20 0.89
CA VAL A 92 -14.06 -9.47 1.78
C VAL A 92 -15.37 -9.72 1.00
N PRO A 93 -15.82 -8.82 0.11
CA PRO A 93 -16.99 -9.10 -0.72
C PRO A 93 -16.78 -10.27 -1.71
N VAL A 94 -15.55 -10.48 -2.20
CA VAL A 94 -15.24 -11.63 -3.09
C VAL A 94 -15.42 -12.96 -2.36
N LYS A 95 -15.05 -13.06 -1.07
CA LYS A 95 -15.30 -14.26 -0.27
C LYS A 95 -16.79 -14.61 -0.19
N LYS A 96 -17.67 -13.59 -0.09
CA LYS A 96 -19.13 -13.81 -0.15
C LYS A 96 -19.54 -14.36 -1.53
N ALA A 97 -19.03 -13.78 -2.61
CA ALA A 97 -19.32 -14.25 -3.97
C ALA A 97 -18.87 -15.69 -4.21
N ILE A 98 -17.70 -16.09 -3.70
CA ILE A 98 -17.23 -17.49 -3.72
C ILE A 98 -18.25 -18.39 -3.03
N ARG A 99 -18.66 -18.07 -1.80
CA ARG A 99 -19.63 -18.87 -1.03
C ARG A 99 -20.97 -19.04 -1.75
N HIS A 100 -21.43 -18.02 -2.48
CA HIS A 100 -22.66 -18.12 -3.27
C HIS A 100 -22.50 -18.99 -4.52
N ARG A 101 -21.34 -18.93 -5.19
CA ARG A 101 -21.05 -19.71 -6.40
C ARG A 101 -20.90 -21.20 -6.11
N THR A 102 -20.22 -21.56 -5.01
CA THR A 102 -19.82 -22.94 -4.70
C THR A 102 -20.77 -23.60 -3.70
N ARG A 103 -22.09 -23.33 -3.80
CA ARG A 103 -23.07 -23.97 -2.92
C ARG A 103 -23.11 -25.46 -3.21
N GLY A 104 -22.77 -26.29 -2.21
CA GLY A 104 -22.71 -27.75 -2.35
C GLY A 104 -21.37 -28.28 -2.87
N ASP A 105 -20.44 -27.42 -3.29
CA ASP A 105 -19.12 -27.81 -3.77
C ASP A 105 -18.02 -27.27 -2.86
N THR A 106 -17.59 -28.11 -1.92
CA THR A 106 -16.56 -27.73 -0.94
C THR A 106 -15.16 -27.70 -1.54
N ALA A 107 -14.87 -28.60 -2.50
CA ALA A 107 -13.56 -28.69 -3.12
C ALA A 107 -13.25 -27.44 -3.96
N GLU A 108 -14.22 -27.00 -4.78
CA GLU A 108 -14.08 -25.77 -5.57
C GLU A 108 -13.97 -24.53 -4.67
N ARG A 109 -14.72 -24.50 -3.56
CA ARG A 109 -14.64 -23.42 -2.57
C ARG A 109 -13.23 -23.27 -2.00
N GLU A 110 -12.61 -24.39 -1.62
CA GLU A 110 -11.25 -24.42 -1.07
C GLU A 110 -10.20 -24.02 -2.11
N ARG A 111 -10.34 -24.47 -3.37
CA ARG A 111 -9.51 -24.04 -4.49
C ARG A 111 -9.55 -22.52 -4.67
N LEU A 112 -10.75 -21.95 -4.74
CA LEU A 112 -10.95 -20.51 -4.95
C LEU A 112 -10.43 -19.67 -3.77
N TYR A 113 -10.65 -20.10 -2.53
CA TYR A 113 -10.09 -19.40 -1.37
C TYR A 113 -8.56 -19.47 -1.34
N SER A 114 -7.98 -20.59 -1.73
CA SER A 114 -6.52 -20.75 -1.79
C SER A 114 -5.89 -19.79 -2.80
N LEU A 115 -6.48 -19.65 -3.99
CA LEU A 115 -6.03 -18.69 -5.00
C LEU A 115 -6.17 -17.25 -4.51
N LEU A 116 -7.34 -16.91 -3.93
CA LEU A 116 -7.60 -15.57 -3.41
C LEU A 116 -6.63 -15.18 -2.28
N LYS A 117 -6.33 -16.11 -1.37
CA LYS A 117 -5.39 -15.91 -0.26
C LYS A 117 -3.98 -15.64 -0.77
N ARG A 118 -3.54 -16.39 -1.79
CA ARG A 118 -2.20 -16.29 -2.39
C ARG A 118 -2.04 -15.16 -3.40
N ASN A 119 -3.02 -14.26 -3.52
CA ASN A 119 -3.05 -13.22 -4.57
C ASN A 119 -3.06 -13.76 -6.01
N ARG A 120 -3.30 -15.05 -6.22
CA ARG A 120 -3.35 -15.73 -7.54
C ARG A 120 -4.75 -15.68 -8.19
N TRP A 121 -5.54 -14.67 -7.84
CA TRP A 121 -6.91 -14.51 -8.33
C TRP A 121 -7.00 -14.15 -9.82
N THR A 122 -5.89 -13.78 -10.45
CA THR A 122 -5.80 -13.54 -11.90
C THR A 122 -5.85 -14.80 -12.73
N GLU A 123 -5.54 -15.96 -12.13
CA GLU A 123 -5.45 -17.25 -12.82
C GLU A 123 -6.81 -17.93 -12.98
N ASP A 124 -7.82 -17.47 -12.24
CA ASP A 124 -9.19 -17.96 -12.33
C ASP A 124 -10.11 -16.88 -12.93
N PRO A 125 -10.83 -17.16 -14.03
CA PRO A 125 -11.68 -16.15 -14.69
C PRO A 125 -12.79 -15.58 -13.80
N PHE A 126 -13.31 -16.36 -12.85
CA PHE A 126 -14.32 -15.89 -11.92
C PHE A 126 -13.72 -14.96 -10.88
N LEU A 127 -12.62 -15.35 -10.23
CA LEU A 127 -11.94 -14.51 -9.24
C LEU A 127 -11.39 -13.24 -9.87
N HIS A 128 -10.83 -13.32 -11.07
CA HIS A 128 -10.31 -12.16 -11.78
C HIS A 128 -11.41 -11.11 -11.99
N ARG A 129 -12.59 -11.55 -12.47
CA ARG A 129 -13.74 -10.66 -12.65
C ARG A 129 -14.23 -10.07 -11.33
N GLN A 130 -14.33 -10.89 -10.27
CA GLN A 130 -14.80 -10.42 -8.98
C GLN A 130 -13.83 -9.40 -8.36
N MET A 131 -12.52 -9.69 -8.38
CA MET A 131 -11.50 -8.77 -7.87
C MET A 131 -11.47 -7.48 -8.66
N ARG A 132 -11.52 -7.51 -10.00
CA ARG A 132 -11.58 -6.28 -10.82
C ARG A 132 -12.80 -5.40 -10.53
N LYS A 133 -13.91 -5.99 -10.12
CA LYS A 133 -15.11 -5.24 -9.71
C LYS A 133 -14.91 -4.51 -8.38
N GLN A 134 -14.26 -5.15 -7.42
CA GLN A 134 -14.09 -4.67 -6.04
C GLN A 134 -12.81 -3.83 -5.85
N TRP A 135 -11.76 -4.14 -6.60
CA TRP A 135 -10.47 -3.47 -6.59
C TRP A 135 -10.24 -2.78 -7.94
N ARG A 136 -10.38 -1.46 -7.96
CA ARG A 136 -10.14 -0.61 -9.13
C ARG A 136 -8.78 0.10 -9.08
N GLY A 137 -7.98 -0.21 -8.05
CA GLY A 137 -6.86 0.61 -7.65
C GLY A 137 -7.31 1.90 -6.97
N GLY A 138 -6.42 2.88 -6.90
CA GLY A 138 -6.69 4.12 -6.19
C GLY A 138 -5.65 5.19 -6.49
N ARG A 139 -5.83 6.34 -5.83
CA ARG A 139 -4.90 7.47 -5.82
C ARG A 139 -4.78 7.96 -4.39
N SER A 140 -3.60 8.43 -4.01
CA SER A 140 -3.43 9.16 -2.75
C SER A 140 -3.58 10.65 -2.99
N HIS A 141 -4.31 11.31 -2.09
CA HIS A 141 -4.37 12.77 -1.98
C HIS A 141 -3.67 13.25 -0.69
N VAL A 142 -2.96 12.35 0.00
CA VAL A 142 -2.29 12.66 1.27
C VAL A 142 -1.02 13.46 0.99
N THR A 143 -0.99 14.71 1.46
CA THR A 143 0.13 15.65 1.27
C THR A 143 0.63 16.27 2.57
N ASN A 144 0.09 15.84 3.71
CA ASN A 144 0.34 16.39 5.04
C ASN A 144 0.90 15.36 6.03
N GLN A 145 1.44 14.24 5.54
CA GLN A 145 1.99 13.17 6.37
C GLN A 145 3.43 12.84 6.00
N ILE A 146 4.23 12.59 7.03
CA ILE A 146 5.62 12.16 6.91
C ILE A 146 5.78 10.85 7.68
N VAL A 147 6.43 9.85 7.06
CA VAL A 147 6.69 8.57 7.73
C VAL A 147 7.92 8.70 8.61
N ALA A 148 7.71 8.66 9.91
CA ALA A 148 8.79 8.72 10.87
C ALA A 148 9.49 7.36 11.01
N ASP A 149 10.77 7.33 10.65
CA ASP A 149 11.68 6.24 10.99
C ASP A 149 12.84 6.81 11.85
N ALA A 150 13.29 6.04 12.83
CA ALA A 150 14.28 6.48 13.80
C ALA A 150 15.60 6.83 13.09
N GLY A 151 16.00 8.11 13.12
CA GLY A 151 17.19 8.60 12.41
C GLY A 151 16.95 9.05 10.96
N SER A 152 15.70 9.23 10.53
CA SER A 152 15.36 9.81 9.21
C SER A 152 15.36 11.34 9.16
N TYR A 153 15.54 12.01 10.31
CA TYR A 153 15.43 13.48 10.44
C TYR A 153 16.56 14.14 11.24
N THR A 154 17.61 13.40 11.58
CA THR A 154 18.88 13.92 12.12
C THR A 154 19.76 14.37 10.97
#